data_AF-A0A8H4C5X3-F1
#
_entry.id   AF-A0A8H4C5X3-F1
#
_cell.length_a   1.000
_cell.length_b   1.000
_cell.length_c   1.000
_cell.angle_alpha   90.00
_cell.angle_beta   90.00
_cell.angle_gamma   90.00
#
_symmetry.space_group_name_H-M   'P 1'
#
loop_
_entity.id
_entity.type
_entity.pdbx_description
1 polymer ?
#
loop_
_entity_poly.entity_id
_entity_poly.type
_entity_poly.pdbx_seq_one_letter_code
_entity_poly.pdbx_strand_id
1 'polypeptide(L)'
;MKSSTLLLALAASLISGTPTPRAAKDPYFFLIGDSTVAVNGGWGNGFLSYLKSPAEGENRGKSGSTTVSWKSNGRWDSLLQGINDTKADYEPIVTVQFGHNDQKVMELDEFRANLIDIAAELKSAGATPIFITSLTRRTFEDGEVVQNLHDWRGKTIAAAKESKIKWLDLNMKSTNYVNAIGEENSTAYNLGGSDRTHLSLAGEKVFGRMVVDLLLEKRTDLAGYFEADEDITEAIANGEFTDAGWLFVSLQAGCVTSSAMLRSFLSLGFVALAVASPLNPKIGISARHANLTWEILPTGSKQQFRGLSPVSDKTAWVSGTNGTVLLTTDGGASWSSVGPSLAPEDAELQFRDVQAFSAEKAVILSIGEGADSRVYITDDGGASWTQSFANQEAAAFFNCVDFEDEKRGLAVSDPVDGKFRIIETVDGGKSWEIVDSSGMAPALEGEFGFAASGTCISTAAGRWYLASGGVDPGRVFRSAGGHNWDVSGSAIAGGASAGVFSVQFKDELSGIAVGGDFNVANGSAYTSSWSEDAGATWTASEAFPGGYRSGLSWAPGLCNVAVAVGPSGSDVTVDGGRTWKTFDTGSFDSVECLSGRICWASGSSGRVGKLWLK
;
A
#
# COMPACT_ATOMS: atom_id res chain seq x y z
N MET A 1 -7.92 -59.86 52.19
CA MET A 1 -7.28 -59.70 50.86
C MET A 1 -7.91 -58.51 50.18
N LYS A 2 -7.07 -57.73 49.48
CA LYS A 2 -7.33 -56.42 48.87
C LYS A 2 -8.49 -56.44 47.87
N SER A 3 -9.27 -55.36 47.82
CA SER A 3 -9.67 -54.77 46.54
C SER A 3 -10.01 -53.29 46.74
N SER A 4 -9.29 -52.44 46.02
CA SER A 4 -9.44 -50.99 46.01
C SER A 4 -10.51 -50.59 45.01
N THR A 5 -11.44 -49.72 45.42
CA THR A 5 -12.31 -48.97 44.50
C THR A 5 -11.97 -47.49 44.67
N LEU A 6 -11.34 -46.92 43.66
CA LEU A 6 -10.97 -45.50 43.59
C LEU A 6 -12.13 -44.75 42.92
N LEU A 7 -12.84 -43.90 43.66
CA LEU A 7 -13.79 -42.95 43.09
C LEU A 7 -13.01 -41.73 42.55
N LEU A 8 -13.16 -41.45 41.26
CA LEU A 8 -12.78 -40.19 40.62
C LEU A 8 -13.79 -39.10 41.02
N ALA A 9 -13.32 -38.03 41.66
CA ALA A 9 -14.07 -36.78 41.77
C ALA A 9 -13.64 -35.86 40.61
N LEU A 10 -14.57 -35.57 39.70
CA LEU A 10 -14.39 -34.61 38.61
C LEU A 10 -14.78 -33.22 39.14
N ALA A 11 -13.80 -32.34 39.35
CA ALA A 11 -14.06 -30.93 39.60
C ALA A 11 -14.23 -30.21 38.25
N ALA A 12 -15.47 -29.83 37.92
CA ALA A 12 -15.77 -28.98 36.79
C ALA A 12 -15.54 -27.50 37.19
N SER A 13 -14.47 -26.89 36.70
CA SER A 13 -14.30 -25.44 36.73
C SER A 13 -15.17 -24.81 35.64
N LEU A 14 -16.30 -24.23 36.05
CA LEU A 14 -17.13 -23.38 35.20
C LEU A 14 -16.44 -22.01 35.05
N ILE A 15 -15.79 -21.77 33.92
CA ILE A 15 -15.39 -20.43 33.48
C ILE A 15 -16.68 -19.72 33.03
N SER A 16 -17.19 -18.82 33.86
CA SER A 16 -18.31 -17.94 33.53
C SER A 16 -17.77 -16.67 32.87
N GLY A 17 -17.45 -16.75 31.58
CA GLY A 17 -17.31 -15.55 30.75
C GLY A 17 -18.71 -15.07 30.38
N THR A 18 -19.17 -13.98 30.97
CA THR A 18 -20.37 -13.29 30.47
C THR A 18 -20.08 -12.80 29.04
N PRO A 19 -20.84 -13.20 28.02
CA PRO A 19 -20.62 -12.71 26.66
C PRO A 19 -20.79 -11.19 26.65
N THR A 20 -19.73 -10.47 26.26
CA THR A 20 -19.79 -9.04 26.00
C THR A 20 -20.82 -8.81 24.89
N PRO A 21 -21.86 -7.98 25.10
CA PRO A 21 -22.84 -7.72 24.06
C PRO A 21 -22.14 -7.11 22.84
N ARG A 22 -22.25 -7.78 21.69
CA ARG A 22 -21.75 -7.33 20.39
C ARG A 22 -22.64 -6.19 19.86
N ALA A 23 -22.06 -5.27 19.10
CA ALA A 23 -22.82 -4.26 18.37
C ALA A 23 -23.92 -4.90 17.51
N ALA A 24 -25.06 -4.22 17.37
CA ALA A 24 -26.23 -4.78 16.67
C ALA A 24 -26.01 -4.96 15.16
N LYS A 25 -25.10 -4.16 14.58
CA LYS A 25 -24.56 -4.29 13.23
C LYS A 25 -23.04 -4.27 13.31
N ASP A 26 -22.39 -4.86 12.33
CA ASP A 26 -20.94 -4.75 12.20
C ASP A 26 -20.56 -3.28 11.94
N PRO A 27 -19.46 -2.77 12.52
CA PRO A 27 -19.12 -1.36 12.39
C PRO A 27 -18.45 -1.07 11.04
N TYR A 28 -18.77 0.08 10.46
CA TYR A 28 -18.03 0.66 9.35
C TYR A 28 -17.43 1.99 9.77
N PHE A 29 -16.10 2.12 9.72
CA PHE A 29 -15.40 3.31 10.19
C PHE A 29 -15.13 4.31 9.07
N PHE A 30 -15.63 5.53 9.20
CA PHE A 30 -15.19 6.67 8.41
C PHE A 30 -14.26 7.54 9.27
N LEU A 31 -12.98 7.62 8.91
CA LEU A 31 -12.02 8.46 9.65
C LEU A 31 -11.87 9.82 8.97
N ILE A 32 -12.25 10.91 9.64
CA ILE A 32 -12.16 12.26 9.10
C ILE A 32 -11.29 13.14 9.99
N GLY A 33 -10.52 14.03 9.36
CA GLY A 33 -9.65 14.93 10.10
C GLY A 33 -8.60 15.64 9.27
N ASP A 34 -7.72 16.33 9.99
CA ASP A 34 -6.56 17.02 9.44
C ASP A 34 -5.40 16.05 9.08
N SER A 35 -4.19 16.60 8.88
CA SER A 35 -3.02 15.82 8.45
C SER A 35 -2.57 14.75 9.44
N THR A 36 -2.98 14.84 10.70
CA THR A 36 -2.66 13.80 11.70
C THR A 36 -3.65 12.63 11.70
N VAL A 37 -4.67 12.66 10.85
CA VAL A 37 -5.51 11.49 10.50
C VAL A 37 -5.19 10.96 9.10
N ALA A 38 -4.83 11.85 8.18
CA ALA A 38 -4.66 11.58 6.75
C ALA A 38 -3.65 10.47 6.43
N VAL A 39 -3.78 9.91 5.22
CA VAL A 39 -2.79 9.01 4.62
C VAL A 39 -1.43 9.71 4.52
N ASN A 40 -0.34 8.98 4.74
CA ASN A 40 1.05 9.47 4.70
C ASN A 40 1.34 10.58 5.72
N GLY A 41 1.08 10.32 7.00
CA GLY A 41 1.46 11.23 8.09
C GLY A 41 0.51 11.27 9.28
N GLY A 42 -0.63 10.57 9.23
CA GLY A 42 -1.59 10.49 10.32
C GLY A 42 -1.75 9.08 10.89
N TRP A 43 -2.46 8.97 12.01
CA TRP A 43 -2.70 7.69 12.69
C TRP A 43 -3.80 6.84 12.05
N GLY A 44 -4.55 7.38 11.09
CA GLY A 44 -5.78 6.78 10.57
C GLY A 44 -5.57 5.41 9.93
N ASN A 45 -4.54 5.25 9.11
CA ASN A 45 -4.20 3.96 8.50
C ASN A 45 -3.69 2.95 9.54
N GLY A 46 -2.96 3.42 10.56
CA GLY A 46 -2.57 2.61 11.71
C GLY A 46 -3.77 2.06 12.47
N PHE A 47 -4.79 2.89 12.72
CA PHE A 47 -6.06 2.44 13.31
C PHE A 47 -6.74 1.36 12.44
N LEU A 48 -6.85 1.58 11.13
CA LEU A 48 -7.47 0.62 10.21
C LEU A 48 -6.67 -0.69 10.08
N SER A 49 -5.35 -0.65 10.29
CA SER A 49 -4.50 -1.84 10.24
C SER A 49 -4.81 -2.87 11.34
N TYR A 50 -5.44 -2.42 12.44
CA TYR A 50 -5.93 -3.29 13.51
C TYR A 50 -7.36 -3.77 13.27
N LEU A 51 -8.08 -3.27 12.27
CA LEU A 51 -9.47 -3.64 12.04
C LEU A 51 -9.56 -5.03 11.37
N LYS A 52 -10.53 -5.84 11.80
CA LYS A 52 -10.77 -7.17 11.22
C LYS A 52 -12.21 -7.37 10.77
N SER A 53 -12.36 -8.17 9.72
CA SER A 53 -13.66 -8.59 9.17
C SER A 53 -14.54 -9.21 10.28
N PRO A 54 -15.85 -8.94 10.28
CA PRO A 54 -16.62 -8.23 9.25
C PRO A 54 -16.66 -6.71 9.40
N ALA A 55 -15.88 -6.10 10.30
CA ALA A 55 -15.77 -4.65 10.31
C ALA A 55 -14.97 -4.15 9.11
N GLU A 56 -15.36 -2.99 8.61
CA GLU A 56 -14.71 -2.31 7.48
C GLU A 56 -14.47 -0.84 7.82
N GLY A 57 -13.68 -0.16 7.02
CA GLY A 57 -13.48 1.26 7.20
C GLY A 57 -12.52 1.86 6.20
N GLU A 58 -12.51 3.18 6.15
CA GLU A 58 -11.71 3.96 5.23
C GLU A 58 -11.22 5.25 5.88
N ASN A 59 -10.04 5.68 5.42
CA ASN A 59 -9.41 6.89 5.89
C ASN A 59 -9.70 8.04 4.91
N ARG A 60 -10.54 8.98 5.34
CA ARG A 60 -10.88 10.21 4.61
C ARG A 60 -10.22 11.45 5.22
N GLY A 61 -9.19 11.26 6.06
CA GLY A 61 -8.37 12.35 6.58
C GLY A 61 -7.70 13.12 5.43
N LYS A 62 -7.64 14.45 5.54
CA LYS A 62 -7.06 15.30 4.48
C LYS A 62 -6.12 16.35 5.05
N SER A 63 -4.86 16.23 4.67
CA SER A 63 -3.80 17.18 5.04
C SER A 63 -4.14 18.62 4.70
N GLY A 64 -3.79 19.53 5.60
CA GLY A 64 -4.08 20.96 5.49
C GLY A 64 -5.53 21.37 5.76
N SER A 65 -6.44 20.43 6.05
CA SER A 65 -7.85 20.76 6.26
C SER A 65 -8.12 21.29 7.67
N THR A 66 -9.14 22.15 7.76
CA THR A 66 -9.79 22.62 8.99
C THR A 66 -11.19 22.06 9.07
N THR A 67 -11.90 22.24 10.18
CA THR A 67 -13.34 21.91 10.28
C THR A 67 -14.17 22.55 9.16
N VAL A 68 -13.85 23.79 8.76
CA VAL A 68 -14.54 24.49 7.66
C VAL A 68 -14.12 23.93 6.29
N SER A 69 -12.81 23.89 6.00
CA SER A 69 -12.34 23.50 4.67
C SER A 69 -12.49 22.02 4.39
N TRP A 70 -12.56 21.17 5.41
CA TRP A 70 -12.88 19.76 5.25
C TRP A 70 -14.33 19.57 4.81
N LYS A 71 -15.27 20.34 5.39
CA LYS A 71 -16.69 20.31 4.97
C LYS A 71 -16.92 20.85 3.55
N SER A 72 -16.08 21.77 3.09
CA SER A 72 -16.20 22.32 1.72
C SER A 72 -15.72 21.36 0.62
N ASN A 73 -16.02 21.70 -0.64
CA ASN A 73 -15.53 21.01 -1.84
C ASN A 73 -16.00 19.55 -1.97
N GLY A 74 -17.28 19.27 -1.71
CA GLY A 74 -17.91 17.96 -1.98
C GLY A 74 -17.52 16.82 -1.05
N ARG A 75 -16.51 16.99 -0.19
CA ARG A 75 -16.10 15.98 0.80
C ARG A 75 -17.20 15.66 1.82
N TRP A 76 -17.92 16.69 2.28
CA TRP A 76 -19.03 16.49 3.21
C TRP A 76 -20.17 15.73 2.57
N ASP A 77 -20.59 16.14 1.38
CA ASP A 77 -21.65 15.45 0.63
C ASP A 77 -21.27 13.99 0.34
N SER A 78 -20.02 13.75 -0.06
CA SER A 78 -19.47 12.40 -0.25
C SER A 78 -19.45 11.57 1.05
N LEU A 79 -19.18 12.18 2.21
CA LEU A 79 -19.27 11.50 3.51
C LEU A 79 -20.72 11.14 3.84
N LEU A 80 -21.65 12.08 3.68
CA LEU A 80 -23.07 11.84 3.96
C LEU A 80 -23.65 10.76 3.03
N GLN A 81 -23.24 10.75 1.77
CA GLN A 81 -23.57 9.70 0.81
C GLN A 81 -23.02 8.35 1.26
N GLY A 82 -21.73 8.27 1.62
CA GLY A 82 -21.12 7.05 2.16
C GLY A 82 -21.87 6.52 3.39
N ILE A 83 -22.19 7.39 4.36
CA ILE A 83 -23.01 7.00 5.52
C ILE A 83 -24.38 6.44 5.07
N ASN A 84 -25.02 7.08 4.10
CA ASN A 84 -26.33 6.66 3.62
C ASN A 84 -26.29 5.27 2.95
N ASP A 85 -25.23 5.00 2.19
CA ASP A 85 -25.05 3.74 1.47
C ASP A 85 -24.69 2.60 2.41
N THR A 86 -23.98 2.90 3.50
CA THR A 86 -23.46 1.88 4.43
C THR A 86 -24.40 1.57 5.61
N LYS A 87 -25.26 2.52 6.03
CA LYS A 87 -26.09 2.37 7.26
C LYS A 87 -27.14 1.26 7.19
N ALA A 88 -27.46 0.75 5.99
CA ALA A 88 -28.36 -0.38 5.83
C ALA A 88 -27.75 -1.66 6.41
N ASP A 89 -26.47 -1.89 6.13
CA ASP A 89 -25.78 -3.15 6.43
C ASP A 89 -24.88 -3.05 7.67
N TYR A 90 -24.32 -1.87 7.95
CA TYR A 90 -23.38 -1.64 9.05
C TYR A 90 -23.88 -0.58 10.05
N GLU A 91 -23.18 -0.45 11.18
CA GLU A 91 -23.20 0.74 12.04
C GLU A 91 -22.13 1.73 11.52
N PRO A 92 -22.48 2.84 10.87
CA PRO A 92 -21.49 3.84 10.46
C PRO A 92 -20.95 4.56 11.70
N ILE A 93 -19.66 4.39 11.99
CA ILE A 93 -18.95 5.10 13.06
C ILE A 93 -18.03 6.12 12.40
N VAL A 94 -18.24 7.40 12.72
CA VAL A 94 -17.43 8.47 12.13
C VAL A 94 -16.51 9.03 13.21
N THR A 95 -15.20 8.80 13.06
CA THR A 95 -14.22 9.42 13.95
C THR A 95 -13.83 10.79 13.40
N VAL A 96 -13.79 11.80 14.27
CA VAL A 96 -13.59 13.20 13.87
C VAL A 96 -12.43 13.79 14.69
N GLN A 97 -11.35 14.20 14.01
CA GLN A 97 -10.21 14.83 14.67
C GLN A 97 -9.68 16.06 13.91
N PHE A 98 -9.81 17.23 14.53
CA PHE A 98 -9.32 18.51 14.01
C PHE A 98 -8.64 19.33 15.12
N GLY A 99 -7.98 20.43 14.74
CA GLY A 99 -7.32 21.35 15.66
C GLY A 99 -5.95 21.85 15.17
N HIS A 100 -5.18 21.03 14.43
CA HIS A 100 -3.82 21.41 14.03
C HIS A 100 -3.77 22.60 13.07
N ASN A 101 -4.76 22.68 12.16
CA ASN A 101 -4.87 23.74 11.18
C ASN A 101 -5.88 24.79 11.61
N ASP A 102 -6.95 24.40 12.31
CA ASP A 102 -7.96 25.31 12.84
C ASP A 102 -7.30 26.37 13.73
N GLN A 103 -6.33 25.98 14.58
CA GLN A 103 -5.58 26.92 15.42
C GLN A 103 -4.82 28.04 14.70
N LYS A 104 -4.63 27.90 13.39
CA LYS A 104 -3.91 28.88 12.58
C LYS A 104 -4.85 29.93 11.97
N VAL A 105 -6.16 29.66 11.91
CA VAL A 105 -7.08 30.41 11.05
C VAL A 105 -8.44 30.72 11.67
N MET A 106 -8.79 30.16 12.83
CA MET A 106 -10.07 30.44 13.50
C MET A 106 -9.93 30.57 15.01
N GLU A 107 -10.98 31.06 15.66
CA GLU A 107 -11.05 31.22 17.11
C GLU A 107 -11.62 29.97 17.78
N LEU A 108 -11.32 29.78 19.07
CA LEU A 108 -11.70 28.59 19.83
C LEU A 108 -13.22 28.36 19.92
N ASP A 109 -14.02 29.42 20.00
CA ASP A 109 -15.48 29.31 20.07
C ASP A 109 -16.10 28.95 18.71
N GLU A 110 -15.53 29.44 17.61
CA GLU A 110 -15.91 29.04 16.25
C GLU A 110 -15.61 27.56 16.02
N PHE A 111 -14.40 27.11 16.39
CA PHE A 111 -14.03 25.71 16.31
C PHE A 111 -14.98 24.78 17.08
N ARG A 112 -15.35 25.15 18.31
CA ARG A 112 -16.34 24.40 19.09
C ARG A 112 -17.71 24.37 18.39
N ALA A 113 -18.19 25.50 17.88
CA ALA A 113 -19.46 25.57 17.17
C ALA A 113 -19.46 24.65 15.93
N ASN A 114 -18.40 24.71 15.12
CA ASN A 114 -18.23 23.86 13.94
C ASN A 114 -18.29 22.36 14.29
N LEU A 115 -17.64 21.96 15.40
CA LEU A 115 -17.70 20.58 15.88
C LEU A 115 -19.12 20.19 16.31
N ILE A 116 -19.86 21.07 17.00
CA ILE A 116 -21.25 20.80 17.39
C ILE A 116 -22.13 20.56 16.15
N ASP A 117 -21.97 21.40 15.11
CA ASP A 117 -22.69 21.25 13.85
C ASP A 117 -22.34 19.95 13.13
N ILE A 118 -21.03 19.61 13.06
CA ILE A 118 -20.56 18.31 12.54
C ILE A 118 -21.25 17.15 13.26
N ALA A 119 -21.30 17.16 14.60
CA ALA A 119 -21.95 16.10 15.35
C ALA A 119 -23.46 16.01 15.06
N ALA A 120 -24.15 17.14 14.95
CA ALA A 120 -25.58 17.19 14.64
C ALA A 120 -25.90 16.63 13.26
N GLU A 121 -25.11 16.99 12.26
CA GLU A 121 -25.28 16.52 10.88
C GLU A 121 -24.98 15.03 10.73
N LEU A 122 -23.90 14.53 11.35
CA LEU A 122 -23.57 13.09 11.32
C LEU A 122 -24.65 12.22 11.98
N LYS A 123 -25.21 12.68 13.10
CA LYS A 123 -26.35 12.00 13.73
C LYS A 123 -27.58 12.00 12.85
N SER A 124 -27.88 13.15 12.22
CA SER A 124 -29.01 13.28 11.29
C SER A 124 -28.87 12.33 10.10
N ALA A 125 -27.64 12.06 9.65
CA ALA A 125 -27.35 11.11 8.58
C ALA A 125 -27.49 9.63 8.99
N GLY A 126 -27.55 9.34 10.29
CA GLY A 126 -27.65 7.99 10.85
C GLY A 126 -26.31 7.38 11.28
N ALA A 127 -25.26 8.19 11.43
CA ALA A 127 -23.96 7.74 11.93
C ALA A 127 -23.81 7.93 13.45
N THR A 128 -22.89 7.16 14.04
CA THR A 128 -22.39 7.33 15.41
C THR A 128 -21.10 8.16 15.39
N PRO A 129 -21.15 9.49 15.65
CA PRO A 129 -19.95 10.31 15.72
C PRO A 129 -19.15 10.04 17.01
N ILE A 130 -17.83 9.97 16.88
CA ILE A 130 -16.87 9.90 17.99
C ILE A 130 -15.81 10.97 17.77
N PHE A 131 -15.68 11.90 18.72
CA PHE A 131 -14.65 12.94 18.63
C PHE A 131 -13.33 12.45 19.18
N ILE A 132 -12.25 12.78 18.49
CA ILE A 132 -10.89 12.49 18.92
C ILE A 132 -10.20 13.85 19.04
N THR A 133 -9.65 14.14 20.21
CA THR A 133 -8.85 15.36 20.40
C THR A 133 -7.58 15.28 19.56
N SER A 134 -7.13 16.37 18.96
CA SER A 134 -5.92 16.43 18.12
C SER A 134 -4.70 15.75 18.76
N LEU A 135 -4.02 14.87 18.04
CA LEU A 135 -2.74 14.28 18.45
C LEU A 135 -1.75 15.34 18.98
N THR A 136 -0.96 15.01 20.01
CA THR A 136 0.08 15.91 20.49
C THR A 136 1.21 16.09 19.47
N ARG A 137 1.83 17.28 19.46
CA ARG A 137 3.07 17.47 18.71
C ARG A 137 4.25 16.97 19.54
N ARG A 138 5.27 16.47 18.86
CA ARG A 138 6.52 15.99 19.50
C ARG A 138 7.53 17.13 19.63
N THR A 139 7.06 18.32 19.97
CA THR A 139 7.89 19.50 20.20
C THR A 139 8.13 19.63 21.70
N PHE A 140 9.39 19.76 22.10
CA PHE A 140 9.78 19.83 23.51
C PHE A 140 10.32 21.22 23.88
N GLU A 141 10.05 21.62 25.11
CA GLU A 141 10.65 22.77 25.79
C GLU A 141 10.90 22.36 27.25
N ASP A 142 12.10 22.63 27.76
CA ASP A 142 12.51 22.25 29.13
C ASP A 142 12.29 20.75 29.48
N GLY A 143 12.44 19.86 28.49
CA GLY A 143 12.32 18.42 28.66
C GLY A 143 10.88 17.89 28.63
N GLU A 144 9.89 18.74 28.40
CA GLU A 144 8.47 18.40 28.37
C GLU A 144 7.83 18.79 27.02
N VAL A 145 6.80 18.06 26.61
CA VAL A 145 6.03 18.37 25.41
C VAL A 145 5.33 19.73 25.55
N VAL A 146 5.53 20.59 24.55
CA VAL A 146 4.81 21.85 24.40
C VAL A 146 3.35 21.55 24.05
N GLN A 147 2.44 21.79 24.99
CA GLN A 147 0.99 21.55 24.83
C GLN A 147 0.29 22.67 24.03
N ASN A 148 0.75 22.96 22.82
CA ASN A 148 0.20 24.04 21.98
C ASN A 148 -1.24 23.80 21.49
N LEU A 149 -1.78 22.60 21.72
CA LEU A 149 -3.16 22.21 21.39
C LEU A 149 -4.07 22.07 22.62
N HIS A 150 -3.63 22.50 23.81
CA HIS A 150 -4.36 22.34 25.08
C HIS A 150 -5.79 22.90 25.01
N ASP A 151 -5.94 24.14 24.54
CA ASP A 151 -7.25 24.80 24.48
C ASP A 151 -8.16 24.18 23.41
N TRP A 152 -7.58 23.75 22.29
CA TRP A 152 -8.25 23.06 21.19
C TRP A 152 -8.81 21.70 21.64
N ARG A 153 -7.99 20.92 22.37
CA ARG A 153 -8.43 19.71 23.08
C ARG A 153 -9.62 20.02 24.00
N GLY A 154 -9.54 21.09 24.79
CA GLY A 154 -10.62 21.54 25.67
C GLY A 154 -11.93 21.81 24.93
N LYS A 155 -11.85 22.49 23.77
CA LYS A 155 -13.01 22.78 22.92
C LYS A 155 -13.58 21.54 22.25
N THR A 156 -12.76 20.59 21.81
CA THR A 156 -13.24 19.29 21.29
C THR A 156 -14.01 18.51 22.35
N ILE A 157 -13.51 18.44 23.59
CA ILE A 157 -14.20 17.76 24.71
C ILE A 157 -15.50 18.49 25.07
N ALA A 158 -15.49 19.83 25.10
CA ALA A 158 -16.69 20.62 25.36
C ALA A 158 -17.77 20.38 24.30
N ALA A 159 -17.40 20.39 23.01
CA ALA A 159 -18.29 20.08 21.91
C ALA A 159 -18.86 18.66 22.03
N ALA A 160 -18.04 17.65 22.35
CA ALA A 160 -18.50 16.28 22.53
C ALA A 160 -19.53 16.15 23.66
N LYS A 161 -19.30 16.81 24.81
CA LYS A 161 -20.23 16.83 25.95
C LYS A 161 -21.56 17.47 25.60
N GLU A 162 -21.54 18.61 24.93
CA GLU A 162 -22.74 19.34 24.52
C GLU A 162 -23.54 18.58 23.47
N SER A 163 -22.84 18.00 22.50
CA SER A 163 -23.41 17.11 21.50
C SER A 163 -23.84 15.78 22.09
N LYS A 164 -23.53 15.45 23.36
CA LYS A 164 -23.83 14.16 24.00
C LYS A 164 -23.31 12.97 23.19
N ILE A 165 -22.04 13.02 22.80
CA ILE A 165 -21.35 11.96 22.04
C ILE A 165 -20.12 11.48 22.82
N LYS A 166 -19.61 10.30 22.44
CA LYS A 166 -18.36 9.77 23.00
C LYS A 166 -17.17 10.56 22.44
N TRP A 167 -16.11 10.67 23.24
CA TRP A 167 -14.84 11.22 22.79
C TRP A 167 -13.65 10.41 23.30
N LEU A 168 -12.55 10.47 22.54
CA LEU A 168 -11.27 9.86 22.82
C LEU A 168 -10.23 10.96 23.04
N ASP A 169 -9.61 10.97 24.21
CA ASP A 169 -8.66 12.01 24.60
C ASP A 169 -7.23 11.66 24.16
N LEU A 170 -7.04 11.54 22.85
CA LEU A 170 -5.76 11.22 22.23
C LEU A 170 -4.69 12.25 22.57
N ASN A 171 -5.03 13.53 22.69
CA ASN A 171 -4.06 14.59 22.96
C ASN A 171 -3.38 14.37 24.32
N MET A 172 -4.16 14.10 25.37
CA MET A 172 -3.59 13.85 26.69
C MET A 172 -2.88 12.50 26.75
N LYS A 173 -3.46 11.44 26.17
CA LYS A 173 -2.83 10.10 26.16
C LYS A 173 -1.49 10.12 25.43
N SER A 174 -1.43 10.78 24.27
CA SER A 174 -0.19 10.93 23.50
C SER A 174 0.81 11.87 24.17
N THR A 175 0.37 12.96 24.81
CA THR A 175 1.27 13.86 25.57
C THR A 175 1.96 13.11 26.70
N ASN A 176 1.19 12.36 27.50
CA ASN A 176 1.75 11.57 28.61
C ASN A 176 2.73 10.51 28.11
N TYR A 177 2.38 9.81 27.02
CA TYR A 177 3.25 8.81 26.42
C TYR A 177 4.54 9.42 25.87
N VAL A 178 4.44 10.51 25.10
CA VAL A 178 5.58 11.20 24.49
C VAL A 178 6.51 11.79 25.56
N ASN A 179 5.97 12.33 26.66
CA ASN A 179 6.76 12.74 27.81
C ASN A 179 7.48 11.57 28.49
N ALA A 180 6.79 10.43 28.67
CA ALA A 180 7.35 9.26 29.34
C ALA A 180 8.53 8.66 28.56
N ILE A 181 8.43 8.59 27.23
CA ILE A 181 9.50 8.06 26.38
C ILE A 181 10.63 9.08 26.13
N GLY A 182 10.35 10.38 26.31
CA GLY A 182 11.29 11.48 26.11
C GLY A 182 11.48 11.92 24.64
N GLU A 183 12.10 13.09 24.46
CA GLU A 183 12.28 13.75 23.16
C GLU A 183 12.97 12.85 22.14
N GLU A 184 14.13 12.27 22.50
CA GLU A 184 14.94 11.44 21.63
C GLU A 184 14.14 10.28 21.02
N ASN A 185 13.51 9.47 21.86
CA ASN A 185 12.69 8.34 21.43
C ASN A 185 11.47 8.79 20.62
N SER A 186 10.83 9.89 21.02
CA SER A 186 9.67 10.42 20.29
C SER A 186 10.00 10.81 18.85
N THR A 187 11.26 11.12 18.53
CA THR A 187 11.66 11.47 17.16
C THR A 187 11.52 10.33 16.17
N ALA A 188 11.58 9.07 16.63
CA ALA A 188 11.36 7.89 15.79
C ALA A 188 9.94 7.84 15.19
N TYR A 189 8.99 8.56 15.81
CA TYR A 189 7.63 8.66 15.32
C TYR A 189 7.39 9.83 14.38
N ASN A 190 8.39 10.63 14.04
CA ASN A 190 8.26 11.75 13.11
C ASN A 190 8.40 11.28 11.66
N LEU A 191 7.56 11.80 10.76
CA LEU A 191 7.60 11.47 9.32
C LEU A 191 8.98 11.72 8.69
N GLY A 192 9.70 12.75 9.13
CA GLY A 192 11.08 13.00 8.73
C GLY A 192 11.66 14.30 9.25
N GLY A 193 12.99 14.40 9.26
CA GLY A 193 13.74 15.63 9.54
C GLY A 193 13.28 16.41 10.78
N SER A 194 12.84 17.66 10.55
CA SER A 194 12.35 18.58 11.58
C SER A 194 10.83 18.53 11.80
N ASP A 195 10.11 17.62 11.13
CA ASP A 195 8.66 17.47 11.33
C ASP A 195 8.36 16.97 12.74
N ARG A 196 7.45 17.63 13.46
CA ARG A 196 7.00 17.27 14.82
C ARG A 196 5.50 17.04 14.89
N THR A 197 4.82 17.05 13.74
CA THR A 197 3.36 16.94 13.61
C THR A 197 2.97 15.64 12.93
N HIS A 198 3.60 15.30 11.81
CA HIS A 198 3.28 14.11 11.03
C HIS A 198 4.04 12.88 11.51
N LEU A 199 3.43 11.72 11.29
CA LEU A 199 3.86 10.43 11.78
C LEU A 199 4.67 9.65 10.76
N SER A 200 5.74 9.00 11.22
CA SER A 200 6.36 7.87 10.49
C SER A 200 5.44 6.66 10.54
N LEU A 201 5.79 5.58 9.83
CA LEU A 201 5.05 4.31 9.92
C LEU A 201 5.02 3.73 11.34
N ALA A 202 6.12 3.86 12.10
CA ALA A 202 6.15 3.43 13.49
C ALA A 202 5.20 4.29 14.35
N GLY A 203 5.22 5.60 14.14
CA GLY A 203 4.28 6.52 14.79
C GLY A 203 2.82 6.20 14.45
N GLU A 204 2.53 5.96 13.17
CA GLU A 204 1.21 5.62 12.69
C GLU A 204 0.64 4.39 13.42
N LYS A 205 1.44 3.32 13.57
CA LYS A 205 1.03 2.12 14.33
C LYS A 205 0.79 2.42 15.81
N VAL A 206 1.74 3.07 16.49
CA VAL A 206 1.63 3.34 17.94
C VAL A 206 0.45 4.25 18.24
N PHE A 207 0.31 5.37 17.53
CA PHE A 207 -0.80 6.29 17.77
C PHE A 207 -2.13 5.76 17.22
N GLY A 208 -2.11 4.94 16.16
CA GLY A 208 -3.28 4.19 15.71
C GLY A 208 -3.78 3.20 16.78
N ARG A 209 -2.86 2.45 17.40
CA ARG A 209 -3.17 1.55 18.51
C ARG A 209 -3.70 2.31 19.72
N MET A 210 -3.09 3.43 20.05
CA MET A 210 -3.55 4.31 21.14
C MET A 210 -5.01 4.76 20.95
N VAL A 211 -5.42 5.06 19.70
CA VAL A 211 -6.81 5.37 19.36
C VAL A 211 -7.71 4.15 19.52
N VAL A 212 -7.28 2.96 19.09
CA VAL A 212 -8.01 1.71 19.30
C VAL A 212 -8.24 1.46 20.79
N ASP A 213 -7.21 1.55 21.62
CA ASP A 213 -7.32 1.31 23.06
C ASP A 213 -8.31 2.29 23.71
N LEU A 214 -8.19 3.59 23.38
CA LEU A 214 -9.15 4.61 23.82
C LEU A 214 -10.58 4.30 23.36
N LEU A 215 -10.75 3.83 22.12
CA LEU A 215 -12.05 3.45 21.59
C LEU A 215 -12.63 2.29 22.39
N LEU A 216 -11.85 1.24 22.65
CA LEU A 216 -12.30 0.05 23.37
C LEU A 216 -12.61 0.33 24.84
N GLU A 217 -11.93 1.29 25.47
CA GLU A 217 -12.32 1.83 26.79
C GLU A 217 -13.75 2.44 26.77
N LYS A 218 -14.18 3.00 25.64
CA LYS A 218 -15.51 3.64 25.49
C LYS A 218 -16.55 2.73 24.84
N ARG A 219 -16.15 1.75 24.04
CA ARG A 219 -16.99 0.86 23.20
C ARG A 219 -16.45 -0.56 23.29
N THR A 220 -16.61 -1.19 24.46
CA THR A 220 -16.19 -2.58 24.69
C THR A 220 -16.90 -3.58 23.78
N ASP A 221 -18.08 -3.22 23.28
CA ASP A 221 -18.85 -3.97 22.28
C ASP A 221 -18.12 -4.09 20.92
N LEU A 222 -17.10 -3.26 20.68
CA LEU A 222 -16.28 -3.28 19.46
C LEU A 222 -15.01 -4.12 19.57
N ALA A 223 -14.68 -4.67 20.75
CA ALA A 223 -13.42 -5.40 20.97
C ALA A 223 -13.25 -6.60 20.01
N GLY A 224 -14.37 -7.22 19.61
CA GLY A 224 -14.37 -8.32 18.66
C GLY A 224 -14.04 -7.96 17.21
N TYR A 225 -13.82 -6.69 16.89
CA TYR A 225 -13.51 -6.19 15.54
C TYR A 225 -12.10 -5.64 15.37
N PHE A 226 -11.28 -5.73 16.41
CA PHE A 226 -9.87 -5.35 16.35
C PHE A 226 -8.96 -6.54 16.62
N GLU A 227 -7.82 -6.59 15.95
CA GLU A 227 -6.71 -7.46 16.29
C GLU A 227 -6.07 -6.98 17.60
N ALA A 228 -5.69 -7.94 18.44
CA ALA A 228 -4.97 -7.64 19.67
C ALA A 228 -3.50 -7.33 19.34
N ASP A 229 -2.93 -6.40 20.09
CA ASP A 229 -1.50 -6.05 20.05
C ASP A 229 -1.10 -5.69 21.48
N GLU A 230 -0.98 -6.74 22.30
CA GLU A 230 -0.75 -6.62 23.74
C GLU A 230 0.59 -5.93 24.01
N ASP A 231 1.61 -6.19 23.19
CA ASP A 231 2.95 -5.60 23.32
C ASP A 231 2.91 -4.07 23.18
N ILE A 232 2.29 -3.53 22.13
CA ILE A 232 2.19 -2.07 21.95
C ILE A 232 1.24 -1.48 23.01
N THR A 233 0.15 -2.17 23.33
CA THR A 233 -0.80 -1.72 24.35
C THR A 233 -0.12 -1.57 25.72
N GLU A 234 0.67 -2.56 26.12
CA GLU A 234 1.41 -2.57 27.38
C GLU A 234 2.53 -1.54 27.39
N ALA A 235 3.31 -1.41 26.30
CA ALA A 235 4.34 -0.39 26.20
C ALA A 235 3.76 1.03 26.31
N ILE A 236 2.65 1.31 25.62
CA ILE A 236 1.93 2.59 25.77
C ILE A 236 1.48 2.80 27.22
N ALA A 237 0.91 1.77 27.86
CA ALA A 237 0.41 1.86 29.23
C ALA A 237 1.53 2.08 30.26
N ASN A 238 2.70 1.50 30.04
CA ASN A 238 3.87 1.62 30.91
C ASN A 238 4.71 2.88 30.63
N GLY A 239 4.41 3.61 29.55
CA GLY A 239 5.22 4.75 29.12
C GLY A 239 6.59 4.33 28.57
N GLU A 240 6.68 3.11 28.05
CA GLU A 240 7.90 2.54 27.49
C GLU A 240 7.97 2.81 26.00
N PHE A 241 9.13 3.23 25.51
CA PHE A 241 9.34 3.38 24.09
C PHE A 241 9.22 2.02 23.42
N THR A 242 8.17 1.86 22.63
CA THR A 242 8.07 0.77 21.67
C THR A 242 8.31 1.35 20.29
N ASP A 243 9.44 0.99 19.71
CA ASP A 243 9.43 0.96 18.26
C ASP A 243 8.43 -0.15 17.92
N ALA A 244 7.26 0.18 17.38
CA ALA A 244 6.30 -0.79 16.88
C ALA A 244 6.89 -1.70 15.76
N GLY A 245 8.21 -1.61 15.53
CA GLY A 245 9.09 -2.58 14.87
C GLY A 245 10.19 -3.27 15.72
N TRP A 246 10.20 -3.26 17.07
CA TRP A 246 11.28 -3.85 17.89
C TRP A 246 10.97 -5.08 18.75
N LEU A 247 9.70 -5.42 19.04
CA LEU A 247 9.39 -6.77 19.60
C LEU A 247 9.36 -7.87 18.53
N PHE A 248 9.84 -7.54 17.34
CA PHE A 248 10.31 -8.51 16.39
C PHE A 248 11.85 -8.65 16.39
N VAL A 249 12.67 -7.86 17.09
CA VAL A 249 14.15 -7.88 16.88
C VAL A 249 14.87 -9.16 17.37
N SER A 250 14.23 -10.06 18.12
CA SER A 250 14.80 -11.42 18.33
C SER A 250 14.32 -12.49 17.32
N LEU A 251 13.52 -12.10 16.31
CA LEU A 251 13.17 -12.87 15.10
C LEU A 251 13.26 -12.04 13.79
N GLN A 252 13.66 -10.75 13.86
CA GLN A 252 13.93 -9.79 12.77
C GLN A 252 15.40 -9.36 12.70
N ALA A 253 16.30 -9.97 13.48
CA ALA A 253 17.75 -9.84 13.30
C ALA A 253 18.28 -10.42 11.96
N GLY A 254 17.44 -10.52 10.93
CA GLY A 254 17.81 -10.94 9.58
C GLY A 254 17.64 -9.87 8.50
N CYS A 255 17.13 -8.66 8.81
CA CYS A 255 16.77 -7.71 7.73
C CYS A 255 17.72 -6.50 7.55
N VAL A 256 18.48 -6.03 8.55
CA VAL A 256 19.59 -5.06 8.32
C VAL A 256 20.68 -5.23 9.39
N THR A 257 21.73 -6.01 9.08
CA THR A 257 23.15 -5.62 9.23
C THR A 257 24.04 -6.74 8.70
N SER A 258 24.69 -6.50 7.56
CA SER A 258 26.09 -6.89 7.44
C SER A 258 26.86 -5.70 6.89
N SER A 259 27.93 -5.34 7.61
CA SER A 259 28.87 -4.25 7.32
C SER A 259 28.42 -2.82 7.67
N ALA A 260 28.55 -2.44 8.95
CA ALA A 260 29.46 -1.37 9.37
C ALA A 260 29.32 -1.06 10.87
N MET A 261 30.12 -1.74 11.70
CA MET A 261 30.79 -1.18 12.89
C MET A 261 31.44 -2.34 13.65
N LEU A 262 32.66 -2.69 13.27
CA LEU A 262 33.59 -3.33 14.20
C LEU A 262 34.98 -2.73 13.98
N ARG A 263 35.16 -1.48 14.45
CA ARG A 263 36.48 -0.96 14.74
C ARG A 263 36.47 -0.33 16.14
N SER A 264 37.24 -0.99 17.00
CA SER A 264 37.95 -0.46 18.17
C SER A 264 37.39 -0.87 19.55
N PHE A 265 38.35 -1.36 20.35
CA PHE A 265 38.34 -1.69 21.79
C PHE A 265 37.72 -3.05 22.18
N LEU A 266 38.37 -3.95 22.94
CA LEU A 266 39.64 -3.93 23.63
C LEU A 266 40.05 -5.39 23.92
N SER A 267 41.34 -5.66 23.78
CA SER A 267 42.04 -6.85 24.28
C SER A 267 41.91 -6.97 25.80
N LEU A 268 41.55 -8.15 26.33
CA LEU A 268 42.17 -8.79 27.50
C LEU A 268 41.52 -10.17 27.71
N GLY A 269 42.35 -11.22 27.67
CA GLY A 269 41.91 -12.60 27.81
C GLY A 269 41.51 -12.99 29.24
N PHE A 270 40.84 -14.13 29.38
CA PHE A 270 41.32 -15.31 30.10
C PHE A 270 40.25 -16.42 30.11
N VAL A 271 40.70 -17.62 29.72
CA VAL A 271 40.35 -18.97 30.22
C VAL A 271 38.92 -19.52 30.14
N ALA A 272 38.85 -20.70 29.50
CA ALA A 272 37.71 -21.58 29.36
C ALA A 272 37.18 -22.15 30.69
N LEU A 273 35.85 -22.25 30.78
CA LEU A 273 35.15 -23.25 31.60
C LEU A 273 33.95 -23.77 30.83
N ALA A 274 33.99 -25.06 30.50
CA ALA A 274 32.85 -25.80 29.97
C ALA A 274 31.85 -26.05 31.11
N VAL A 275 30.61 -25.60 30.95
CA VAL A 275 29.48 -25.99 31.79
C VAL A 275 28.33 -26.42 30.88
N ALA A 276 27.84 -27.63 31.12
CA ALA A 276 26.84 -28.32 30.34
C ALA A 276 25.50 -27.56 30.27
N SER A 277 24.92 -27.50 29.07
CA SER A 277 23.58 -26.97 28.83
C SER A 277 22.50 -27.93 29.37
N PRO A 278 21.43 -27.44 30.03
CA PRO A 278 20.22 -28.23 30.21
C PRO A 278 19.40 -28.19 28.90
N LEU A 279 18.85 -29.36 28.56
CA LEU A 279 17.96 -29.59 27.43
C LEU A 279 16.71 -28.67 27.51
N ASN A 280 16.58 -27.71 26.60
CA ASN A 280 15.29 -27.08 26.33
C ASN A 280 14.48 -28.01 25.41
N PRO A 281 13.23 -28.38 25.77
CA PRO A 281 12.38 -29.15 24.90
C PRO A 281 12.02 -28.30 23.68
N LYS A 282 12.33 -28.82 22.49
CA LYS A 282 11.86 -28.23 21.22
C LYS A 282 10.34 -28.32 21.19
N ILE A 283 9.65 -27.24 21.53
CA ILE A 283 8.26 -27.03 21.15
C ILE A 283 8.30 -26.78 19.64
N GLY A 284 8.00 -27.82 18.87
CA GLY A 284 7.77 -27.69 17.43
C GLY A 284 6.47 -26.92 17.20
N ILE A 285 6.56 -25.60 17.10
CA ILE A 285 5.49 -24.81 16.50
C ILE A 285 5.55 -25.12 15.00
N SER A 286 4.67 -26.01 14.56
CA SER A 286 4.35 -26.13 13.13
C SER A 286 3.68 -24.82 12.73
N ALA A 287 4.42 -23.93 12.08
CA ALA A 287 3.84 -22.82 11.35
C ALA A 287 2.87 -23.41 10.33
N ARG A 288 1.56 -23.23 10.57
CA ARG A 288 0.55 -23.46 9.54
C ARG A 288 0.82 -22.41 8.46
N HIS A 289 1.57 -22.80 7.43
CA HIS A 289 1.61 -22.02 6.20
C HIS A 289 0.19 -21.99 5.65
N ALA A 290 -0.44 -20.83 5.60
CA ALA A 290 -1.60 -20.64 4.74
C ALA A 290 -1.12 -20.95 3.31
N ASN A 291 -1.73 -21.93 2.66
CA ASN A 291 -1.45 -22.20 1.24
C ASN A 291 -2.05 -21.05 0.44
N LEU A 292 -1.21 -20.16 -0.08
CA LEU A 292 -1.60 -19.13 -1.04
C LEU A 292 -2.10 -19.81 -2.31
N THR A 293 -3.23 -19.35 -2.84
CA THR A 293 -3.80 -19.87 -4.08
C THR A 293 -4.63 -18.78 -4.76
N TRP A 294 -4.60 -18.76 -6.09
CA TRP A 294 -5.42 -17.87 -6.89
C TRP A 294 -6.85 -18.42 -6.99
N GLU A 295 -7.84 -17.61 -6.65
CA GLU A 295 -9.22 -17.82 -7.10
C GLU A 295 -9.34 -17.34 -8.54
N ILE A 296 -9.67 -18.26 -9.47
CA ILE A 296 -9.79 -17.94 -10.89
C ILE A 296 -11.18 -17.40 -11.21
N LEU A 297 -11.21 -16.25 -11.87
CA LEU A 297 -12.40 -15.49 -12.22
C LEU A 297 -12.69 -15.69 -13.71
N PRO A 298 -13.79 -16.38 -14.09
CA PRO A 298 -14.05 -16.73 -15.48
C PRO A 298 -14.50 -15.50 -16.29
N THR A 299 -13.64 -15.03 -17.19
CA THR A 299 -13.95 -13.88 -18.08
C THR A 299 -14.77 -14.28 -19.31
N GLY A 300 -14.74 -15.56 -19.70
CA GLY A 300 -15.29 -16.03 -20.97
C GLY A 300 -14.47 -15.65 -22.21
N SER A 301 -13.37 -14.92 -22.05
CA SER A 301 -12.47 -14.52 -23.13
C SER A 301 -11.40 -15.58 -23.42
N LYS A 302 -10.85 -15.55 -24.63
CA LYS A 302 -9.65 -16.31 -25.02
C LYS A 302 -8.41 -15.42 -25.23
N GLN A 303 -8.56 -14.11 -25.06
CA GLN A 303 -7.51 -13.13 -25.29
C GLN A 303 -6.45 -13.20 -24.19
N GLN A 304 -5.23 -12.75 -24.48
CA GLN A 304 -4.19 -12.60 -23.46
C GLN A 304 -4.27 -11.21 -22.85
N PHE A 305 -4.39 -11.13 -21.52
CA PHE A 305 -4.50 -9.88 -20.80
C PHE A 305 -3.19 -9.49 -20.10
N ARG A 306 -2.52 -8.47 -20.64
CA ARG A 306 -1.28 -7.89 -20.10
C ARG A 306 -1.46 -6.52 -19.49
N GLY A 307 -2.59 -5.86 -19.74
CA GLY A 307 -3.01 -4.73 -18.93
C GLY A 307 -3.91 -5.23 -17.79
N LEU A 308 -3.64 -4.73 -16.59
CA LEU A 308 -4.43 -4.97 -15.39
C LEU A 308 -4.41 -3.70 -14.55
N SER A 309 -5.59 -3.23 -14.13
CA SER A 309 -5.71 -2.16 -13.14
C SER A 309 -6.96 -2.38 -12.28
N PRO A 310 -6.82 -2.97 -11.07
CA PRO A 310 -7.88 -3.06 -10.10
C PRO A 310 -8.06 -1.72 -9.38
N VAL A 311 -9.32 -1.26 -9.27
CA VAL A 311 -9.69 -0.05 -8.51
C VAL A 311 -10.07 -0.44 -7.07
N SER A 312 -10.64 -1.63 -6.89
CA SER A 312 -11.05 -2.16 -5.60
C SER A 312 -11.07 -3.70 -5.61
N ASP A 313 -11.52 -4.30 -4.52
CA ASP A 313 -11.84 -5.73 -4.50
C ASP A 313 -13.03 -6.09 -5.39
N LYS A 314 -13.85 -5.12 -5.82
CA LYS A 314 -15.03 -5.32 -6.68
C LYS A 314 -14.82 -4.85 -8.11
N THR A 315 -13.99 -3.84 -8.32
CA THR A 315 -13.82 -3.19 -9.61
C THR A 315 -12.42 -3.44 -10.16
N ALA A 316 -12.33 -3.97 -11.38
CA ALA A 316 -11.06 -4.14 -12.08
C ALA A 316 -11.21 -4.06 -13.60
N TRP A 317 -10.20 -3.51 -14.24
CA TRP A 317 -10.04 -3.46 -15.69
C TRP A 317 -8.94 -4.42 -16.13
N VAL A 318 -9.16 -5.11 -17.24
CA VAL A 318 -8.11 -5.88 -17.93
C VAL A 318 -8.13 -5.57 -19.41
N SER A 319 -6.95 -5.47 -20.03
CA SER A 319 -6.81 -5.17 -21.45
C SER A 319 -5.79 -6.09 -22.12
N GLY A 320 -5.97 -6.34 -23.42
CA GLY A 320 -5.17 -7.34 -24.10
C GLY A 320 -5.26 -7.37 -25.62
N THR A 321 -5.02 -8.57 -26.15
CA THR A 321 -4.98 -8.84 -27.60
C THR A 321 -6.32 -8.57 -28.30
N ASN A 322 -6.25 -8.27 -29.59
CA ASN A 322 -7.40 -7.98 -30.48
C ASN A 322 -8.30 -6.88 -29.93
N GLY A 323 -7.71 -5.77 -29.48
CA GLY A 323 -8.40 -4.59 -28.99
C GLY A 323 -9.28 -4.80 -27.76
N THR A 324 -9.12 -5.93 -27.05
CA THR A 324 -10.08 -6.32 -26.00
C THR A 324 -9.78 -5.60 -24.69
N VAL A 325 -10.82 -4.99 -24.12
CA VAL A 325 -10.83 -4.41 -22.77
C VAL A 325 -12.07 -4.94 -22.05
N LEU A 326 -11.88 -5.49 -20.86
CA LEU A 326 -12.96 -5.96 -20.00
C LEU A 326 -12.99 -5.18 -18.68
N LEU A 327 -14.20 -4.96 -18.18
CA LEU A 327 -14.48 -4.35 -16.90
C LEU A 327 -15.35 -5.27 -16.05
N THR A 328 -14.99 -5.43 -14.78
CA THR A 328 -15.89 -5.97 -13.75
C THR A 328 -16.17 -4.92 -12.68
N THR A 329 -17.36 -4.94 -12.11
CA THR A 329 -17.77 -4.12 -10.96
C THR A 329 -18.38 -4.95 -9.82
N ASP A 330 -18.36 -6.28 -9.96
CA ASP A 330 -18.94 -7.26 -9.03
C ASP A 330 -17.90 -8.26 -8.48
N GLY A 331 -16.62 -7.88 -8.53
CA GLY A 331 -15.52 -8.69 -8.05
C GLY A 331 -15.12 -9.82 -8.98
N GLY A 332 -15.44 -9.71 -10.26
CA GLY A 332 -15.11 -10.69 -11.30
C GLY A 332 -16.11 -11.83 -11.41
N ALA A 333 -17.30 -11.69 -10.82
CA ALA A 333 -18.39 -12.62 -11.03
C ALA A 333 -18.96 -12.49 -12.46
N SER A 334 -18.92 -11.28 -13.02
CA SER A 334 -19.19 -11.02 -14.43
C SER A 334 -18.25 -9.96 -15.02
N TRP A 335 -18.15 -9.97 -16.36
CA TRP A 335 -17.25 -9.10 -17.12
C TRP A 335 -17.97 -8.51 -18.33
N SER A 336 -17.84 -7.21 -18.52
CA SER A 336 -18.36 -6.47 -19.66
C SER A 336 -17.24 -6.15 -20.65
N SER A 337 -17.46 -6.38 -21.94
CA SER A 337 -16.53 -5.96 -22.99
C SER A 337 -16.77 -4.48 -23.30
N VAL A 338 -15.77 -3.66 -22.98
CA VAL A 338 -15.87 -2.19 -22.99
C VAL A 338 -14.73 -1.54 -23.77
N GLY A 339 -14.08 -2.27 -24.67
CA GLY A 339 -12.98 -1.75 -25.51
C GLY A 339 -13.46 -0.76 -26.59
N PRO A 340 -12.55 0.06 -27.14
CA PRO A 340 -12.88 1.01 -28.20
C PRO A 340 -13.40 0.31 -29.46
N SER A 341 -14.28 1.00 -30.19
CA SER A 341 -14.67 0.57 -31.54
C SER A 341 -13.55 0.89 -32.51
N LEU A 342 -12.82 -0.15 -32.93
CA LEU A 342 -11.67 -0.04 -33.82
C LEU A 342 -12.07 -0.21 -35.29
N ALA A 343 -11.36 0.48 -36.18
CA ALA A 343 -11.46 0.23 -37.61
C ALA A 343 -10.92 -1.17 -37.96
N PRO A 344 -11.36 -1.81 -39.07
CA PRO A 344 -10.90 -3.15 -39.42
C PRO A 344 -9.37 -3.32 -39.50
N GLU A 345 -8.66 -2.28 -39.95
CA GLU A 345 -7.20 -2.21 -40.01
C GLU A 345 -6.53 -2.22 -38.62
N ASP A 346 -7.26 -1.82 -37.57
CA ASP A 346 -6.78 -1.72 -36.20
C ASP A 346 -7.25 -2.89 -35.32
N ALA A 347 -7.95 -3.87 -35.89
CA ALA A 347 -8.56 -4.97 -35.14
C ALA A 347 -7.55 -5.86 -34.39
N GLU A 348 -6.27 -5.78 -34.76
CA GLU A 348 -5.17 -6.55 -34.15
C GLU A 348 -4.37 -5.75 -33.11
N LEU A 349 -4.74 -4.50 -32.82
CA LEU A 349 -4.09 -3.72 -31.76
C LEU A 349 -4.09 -4.49 -30.43
N GLN A 350 -2.99 -4.40 -29.69
CA GLN A 350 -2.85 -5.06 -28.40
C GLN A 350 -2.73 -4.01 -27.31
N PHE A 351 -3.77 -3.89 -26.48
CA PHE A 351 -3.78 -2.99 -25.32
C PHE A 351 -3.04 -3.64 -24.16
N ARG A 352 -1.73 -3.44 -24.06
CA ARG A 352 -0.88 -4.12 -23.06
C ARG A 352 -0.71 -3.35 -21.76
N ASP A 353 -1.33 -2.19 -21.64
CA ASP A 353 -1.38 -1.45 -20.39
C ASP A 353 -2.74 -0.77 -20.22
N VAL A 354 -3.20 -0.68 -18.97
CA VAL A 354 -4.41 0.02 -18.55
C VAL A 354 -4.16 0.64 -17.19
N GLN A 355 -4.56 1.89 -17.03
CA GLN A 355 -4.49 2.65 -15.78
C GLN A 355 -5.88 3.17 -15.45
N ALA A 356 -6.52 2.60 -14.44
CA ALA A 356 -7.90 2.89 -14.06
C ALA A 356 -7.97 3.68 -12.75
N PHE A 357 -8.81 4.72 -12.75
CA PHE A 357 -9.04 5.57 -11.57
C PHE A 357 -10.40 5.29 -10.92
N SER A 358 -11.34 4.72 -11.68
CA SER A 358 -12.66 4.33 -11.21
C SER A 358 -13.27 3.27 -12.14
N ALA A 359 -14.53 2.88 -11.88
CA ALA A 359 -15.30 2.09 -12.83
C ALA A 359 -15.63 2.86 -14.13
N GLU A 360 -15.49 4.19 -14.13
CA GLU A 360 -15.86 5.05 -15.26
C GLU A 360 -14.64 5.59 -16.02
N LYS A 361 -13.51 5.79 -15.33
CA LYS A 361 -12.35 6.48 -15.90
C LYS A 361 -11.14 5.55 -16.00
N ALA A 362 -10.63 5.39 -17.22
CA ALA A 362 -9.42 4.61 -17.50
C ALA A 362 -8.67 5.13 -18.73
N VAL A 363 -7.36 4.90 -18.73
CA VAL A 363 -6.44 5.12 -19.85
C VAL A 363 -5.89 3.77 -20.30
N ILE A 364 -5.83 3.52 -21.60
CA ILE A 364 -5.24 2.30 -22.18
C ILE A 364 -4.16 2.64 -23.19
N LEU A 365 -3.11 1.82 -23.24
CA LEU A 365 -2.00 1.94 -24.18
C LEU A 365 -2.00 0.73 -25.12
N SER A 366 -2.12 0.98 -26.43
CA SER A 366 -1.76 -0.03 -27.43
C SER A 366 -0.27 0.04 -27.72
N ILE A 367 0.30 -1.13 -27.98
CA ILE A 367 1.72 -1.29 -28.32
C ILE A 367 1.86 -1.67 -29.80
N GLY A 368 3.01 -1.34 -30.38
CA GLY A 368 3.31 -1.63 -31.78
C GLY A 368 4.24 -0.58 -32.38
N GLU A 369 4.80 -0.89 -33.54
CA GLU A 369 5.69 0.02 -34.26
C GLU A 369 4.91 1.21 -34.84
N GLY A 370 5.52 2.39 -34.83
CA GLY A 370 4.93 3.57 -35.46
C GLY A 370 3.53 3.88 -34.91
N ALA A 371 2.55 4.01 -35.81
CA ALA A 371 1.20 4.44 -35.48
C ALA A 371 0.39 3.44 -34.64
N ASP A 372 0.87 2.21 -34.42
CA ASP A 372 0.18 1.23 -33.57
C ASP A 372 0.33 1.51 -32.07
N SER A 373 1.36 2.29 -31.69
CA SER A 373 1.47 2.83 -30.34
C SER A 373 0.51 4.00 -30.14
N ARG A 374 -0.57 3.81 -29.37
CA ARG A 374 -1.65 4.79 -29.19
C ARG A 374 -2.13 4.82 -27.75
N VAL A 375 -2.63 5.97 -27.32
CA VAL A 375 -3.30 6.12 -26.02
C VAL A 375 -4.77 6.45 -26.25
N TYR A 376 -5.63 5.75 -25.53
CA TYR A 376 -7.06 6.04 -25.48
C TYR A 376 -7.49 6.32 -24.03
N ILE A 377 -8.48 7.20 -23.87
CA ILE A 377 -9.08 7.54 -22.58
C ILE A 377 -10.60 7.39 -22.65
N THR A 378 -11.18 6.90 -21.56
CA THR A 378 -12.62 6.92 -21.28
C THR A 378 -12.89 7.64 -19.95
N ASP A 379 -14.04 8.30 -19.87
CA ASP A 379 -14.61 8.92 -18.67
C ASP A 379 -16.05 8.41 -18.41
N ASP A 380 -16.48 7.32 -19.09
CA ASP A 380 -17.86 6.79 -19.08
C ASP A 380 -17.93 5.24 -19.09
N GLY A 381 -16.94 4.60 -18.47
CA GLY A 381 -16.94 3.14 -18.27
C GLY A 381 -16.67 2.35 -19.55
N GLY A 382 -16.05 3.02 -20.54
CA GLY A 382 -15.76 2.47 -21.85
C GLY A 382 -16.96 2.45 -22.79
N ALA A 383 -18.04 3.18 -22.48
CA ALA A 383 -19.13 3.41 -23.42
C ALA A 383 -18.64 4.23 -24.64
N SER A 384 -17.69 5.13 -24.43
CA SER A 384 -16.94 5.82 -25.47
C SER A 384 -15.45 5.94 -25.12
N TRP A 385 -14.63 6.02 -26.15
CA TRP A 385 -13.18 6.17 -26.04
C TRP A 385 -12.69 7.28 -26.97
N THR A 386 -11.79 8.11 -26.46
CA THR A 386 -11.10 9.14 -27.24
C THR A 386 -9.64 8.74 -27.42
N GLN A 387 -9.16 8.65 -28.67
CA GLN A 387 -7.74 8.51 -28.96
C GLN A 387 -7.04 9.85 -28.69
N SER A 388 -6.33 9.95 -27.56
CA SER A 388 -5.64 11.18 -27.14
C SER A 388 -4.20 11.26 -27.64
N PHE A 389 -3.63 10.14 -28.09
CA PHE A 389 -2.28 10.09 -28.68
C PHE A 389 -2.19 8.98 -29.73
N ALA A 390 -1.42 9.25 -30.79
CA ALA A 390 -0.94 8.24 -31.73
C ALA A 390 0.48 8.59 -32.14
N ASN A 391 1.40 7.65 -31.96
CA ASN A 391 2.80 7.85 -32.24
C ASN A 391 3.06 8.17 -33.73
N GLN A 392 3.97 9.11 -33.98
CA GLN A 392 4.40 9.53 -35.32
C GLN A 392 5.87 9.20 -35.60
N GLU A 393 6.61 8.70 -34.61
CA GLU A 393 8.02 8.36 -34.72
C GLU A 393 8.18 6.87 -35.04
N ALA A 394 8.67 6.53 -36.23
CA ALA A 394 8.76 5.13 -36.68
C ALA A 394 9.61 4.22 -35.75
N ALA A 395 10.59 4.80 -35.06
CA ALA A 395 11.45 4.08 -34.12
C ALA A 395 10.86 3.95 -32.71
N ALA A 396 9.78 4.69 -32.39
CA ALA A 396 9.16 4.62 -31.07
C ALA A 396 8.21 3.41 -30.96
N PHE A 397 8.29 2.74 -29.82
CA PHE A 397 7.45 1.62 -29.42
C PHE A 397 7.10 1.81 -27.95
N PHE A 398 5.90 2.30 -27.65
CA PHE A 398 5.50 2.60 -26.27
C PHE A 398 5.15 1.30 -25.53
N ASN A 399 5.83 1.06 -24.40
CA ASN A 399 5.79 -0.21 -23.68
C ASN A 399 4.81 -0.20 -22.51
N CYS A 400 4.84 0.86 -21.70
CA CYS A 400 4.06 0.99 -20.48
C CYS A 400 3.71 2.46 -20.21
N VAL A 401 2.70 2.67 -19.37
CA VAL A 401 2.24 3.97 -18.85
C VAL A 401 1.93 3.83 -17.37
N ASP A 402 2.31 4.84 -16.59
CA ASP A 402 1.94 4.92 -15.17
C ASP A 402 1.61 6.36 -14.77
N PHE A 403 0.84 6.49 -13.69
CA PHE A 403 0.29 7.75 -13.21
C PHE A 403 0.67 8.01 -11.74
N GLU A 404 1.29 9.17 -11.49
CA GLU A 404 1.60 9.64 -10.13
C GLU A 404 0.34 10.12 -9.41
N ASP A 405 -0.61 10.66 -10.16
CA ASP A 405 -1.96 10.99 -9.73
C ASP A 405 -2.95 10.94 -10.91
N GLU A 406 -4.23 11.25 -10.69
CA GLU A 406 -5.26 11.22 -11.73
C GLU A 406 -5.06 12.19 -12.91
N LYS A 407 -4.04 13.05 -12.86
CA LYS A 407 -3.71 14.06 -13.87
C LYS A 407 -2.37 13.81 -14.52
N ARG A 408 -1.34 13.47 -13.75
CA ARG A 408 0.03 13.39 -14.22
C ARG A 408 0.46 11.94 -14.45
N GLY A 409 0.86 11.64 -15.68
CA GLY A 409 1.32 10.31 -16.07
C GLY A 409 2.41 10.36 -17.12
N LEU A 410 3.25 9.31 -17.15
CA LEU A 410 4.31 9.12 -18.14
C LEU A 410 4.09 7.81 -18.89
N ALA A 411 4.25 7.85 -20.20
CA ALA A 411 4.38 6.64 -21.01
C ALA A 411 5.77 6.59 -21.64
N VAL A 412 6.37 5.39 -21.64
CA VAL A 412 7.75 5.17 -22.07
C VAL A 412 7.80 4.31 -23.31
N SER A 413 8.63 4.70 -24.25
CA SER A 413 8.95 3.97 -25.46
C SER A 413 10.39 3.49 -25.48
N ASP A 414 10.65 2.46 -26.29
CA ASP A 414 12.00 2.08 -26.70
C ASP A 414 12.83 3.28 -27.20
N PRO A 415 14.17 3.17 -27.20
CA PRO A 415 15.04 4.29 -27.52
C PRO A 415 14.84 4.85 -28.92
N VAL A 416 14.69 6.18 -29.00
CA VAL A 416 14.75 6.97 -30.23
C VAL A 416 15.97 7.88 -30.14
N ASP A 417 16.82 7.87 -31.16
CA ASP A 417 18.09 8.60 -31.18
C ASP A 417 19.00 8.29 -29.96
N GLY A 418 19.01 7.03 -29.55
CA GLY A 418 19.87 6.53 -28.47
C GLY A 418 19.41 6.88 -27.05
N LYS A 419 18.15 7.29 -26.86
CA LYS A 419 17.56 7.56 -25.54
C LYS A 419 16.12 7.08 -25.48
N PHE A 420 15.70 6.52 -24.33
CA PHE A 420 14.29 6.19 -24.10
C PHE A 420 13.40 7.40 -24.36
N ARG A 421 12.35 7.20 -25.15
CA ARG A 421 11.40 8.27 -25.51
C ARG A 421 10.27 8.28 -24.49
N ILE A 422 9.95 9.45 -23.94
CA ILE A 422 8.88 9.62 -22.95
C ILE A 422 7.85 10.61 -23.51
N ILE A 423 6.57 10.30 -23.28
CA ILE A 423 5.48 11.27 -23.37
C ILE A 423 4.89 11.49 -21.98
N GLU A 424 4.45 12.72 -21.72
CA GLU A 424 3.85 13.13 -20.46
C GLU A 424 2.44 13.68 -20.70
N THR A 425 1.54 13.35 -19.79
CA THR A 425 0.26 14.02 -19.63
C THR A 425 0.24 14.74 -18.29
N VAL A 426 -0.41 15.90 -18.25
CA VAL A 426 -0.70 16.67 -17.03
C VAL A 426 -2.20 16.95 -16.86
N ASP A 427 -3.03 16.37 -17.73
CA ASP A 427 -4.47 16.56 -17.80
C ASP A 427 -5.28 15.24 -17.73
N GLY A 428 -4.62 14.18 -17.24
CA GLY A 428 -5.23 12.88 -16.96
C GLY A 428 -5.32 11.98 -18.20
N GLY A 429 -4.43 12.17 -19.16
CA GLY A 429 -4.36 11.39 -20.41
C GLY A 429 -5.18 11.97 -21.55
N LYS A 430 -5.68 13.21 -21.45
CA LYS A 430 -6.46 13.87 -22.50
C LYS A 430 -5.58 14.45 -23.60
N SER A 431 -4.37 14.88 -23.24
CA SER A 431 -3.30 15.25 -24.16
C SER A 431 -1.95 14.74 -23.66
N TRP A 432 -1.03 14.57 -24.61
CA TRP A 432 0.31 14.03 -24.37
C TRP A 432 1.35 14.83 -25.13
N GLU A 433 2.44 15.19 -24.45
CA GLU A 433 3.57 15.90 -25.03
C GLU A 433 4.84 15.07 -24.92
N ILE A 434 5.70 15.13 -25.94
CA ILE A 434 7.02 14.49 -25.90
C ILE A 434 7.88 15.25 -24.89
N VAL A 435 8.47 14.52 -23.95
CA VAL A 435 9.43 15.07 -22.98
C VAL A 435 10.78 15.27 -23.68
N ASP A 436 11.42 16.43 -23.45
CA ASP A 436 12.79 16.68 -23.93
C ASP A 436 13.75 15.61 -23.40
N SER A 437 14.38 14.88 -24.32
CA SER A 437 15.28 13.78 -24.01
C SER A 437 16.68 14.24 -23.55
N SER A 438 16.96 15.55 -23.52
CA SER A 438 18.25 16.09 -23.06
C SER A 438 18.63 15.58 -21.65
N GLY A 439 17.66 15.49 -20.74
CA GLY A 439 17.82 14.95 -19.38
C GLY A 439 17.76 13.42 -19.25
N MET A 440 17.47 12.68 -20.33
CA MET A 440 17.47 11.22 -20.32
C MET A 440 18.89 10.67 -20.49
N ALA A 441 19.28 9.71 -19.64
CA ALA A 441 20.54 8.99 -19.78
C ALA A 441 20.57 8.19 -21.10
N PRO A 442 21.76 8.03 -21.74
CA PRO A 442 21.86 7.30 -22.99
C PRO A 442 21.49 5.83 -22.82
N ALA A 443 20.74 5.33 -23.79
CA ALA A 443 20.54 3.91 -23.99
C ALA A 443 21.82 3.25 -24.51
N LEU A 444 22.01 1.98 -24.17
CA LEU A 444 23.04 1.15 -24.75
C LEU A 444 22.56 0.54 -26.07
N GLU A 445 23.49 0.04 -26.89
CA GLU A 445 23.14 -0.61 -28.15
C GLU A 445 22.30 -1.87 -27.88
N GLY A 446 21.12 -1.95 -28.51
CA GLY A 446 20.19 -3.06 -28.35
C GLY A 446 19.34 -3.02 -27.09
N GLU A 447 19.36 -1.92 -26.32
CA GLU A 447 18.54 -1.77 -25.12
C GLU A 447 17.09 -1.36 -25.44
N PHE A 448 16.12 -1.95 -24.73
CA PHE A 448 14.69 -1.71 -24.93
C PHE A 448 13.88 -1.95 -23.64
N GLY A 449 12.59 -1.60 -23.66
CA GLY A 449 11.64 -1.85 -22.57
C GLY A 449 10.73 -3.04 -22.85
N PHE A 450 10.13 -3.65 -21.81
CA PHE A 450 9.24 -4.80 -22.00
C PHE A 450 7.77 -4.44 -21.77
N ALA A 451 6.97 -4.45 -22.84
CA ALA A 451 5.50 -4.41 -22.78
C ALA A 451 4.88 -5.73 -22.30
N ALA A 452 5.22 -6.18 -21.09
CA ALA A 452 4.85 -7.48 -20.56
C ALA A 452 3.69 -7.46 -19.56
N SER A 453 3.52 -6.35 -18.81
CA SER A 453 2.61 -6.30 -17.66
C SER A 453 2.12 -4.91 -17.26
N GLY A 454 2.48 -3.86 -18.00
CA GLY A 454 2.29 -2.46 -17.61
C GLY A 454 3.24 -1.94 -16.52
N THR A 455 3.99 -2.82 -15.84
CA THR A 455 4.82 -2.43 -14.69
C THR A 455 6.31 -2.16 -15.02
N CYS A 456 6.62 -1.89 -16.30
CA CYS A 456 7.98 -1.54 -16.73
C CYS A 456 8.34 -0.07 -16.48
N ILE A 457 7.34 0.78 -16.20
CA ILE A 457 7.51 2.08 -15.57
C ILE A 457 6.71 2.07 -14.26
N SER A 458 7.22 2.73 -13.23
CA SER A 458 6.50 2.89 -11.97
C SER A 458 6.79 4.22 -11.29
N THR A 459 5.83 4.69 -10.48
CA THR A 459 5.99 5.83 -9.60
C THR A 459 5.78 5.48 -8.13
N ALA A 460 6.63 6.01 -7.27
CA ALA A 460 6.52 5.86 -5.83
C ALA A 460 7.16 7.06 -5.12
N ALA A 461 6.48 7.59 -4.11
CA ALA A 461 6.97 8.69 -3.27
C ALA A 461 7.51 9.90 -4.07
N GLY A 462 6.83 10.27 -5.16
CA GLY A 462 7.21 11.40 -6.02
C GLY A 462 8.41 11.13 -6.93
N ARG A 463 8.78 9.86 -7.14
CA ARG A 463 9.86 9.44 -8.03
C ARG A 463 9.34 8.53 -9.13
N TRP A 464 10.10 8.41 -10.19
CA TRP A 464 9.81 7.59 -11.36
C TRP A 464 10.94 6.61 -11.61
N TYR A 465 10.58 5.40 -11.98
CA TYR A 465 11.50 4.31 -12.25
C TYR A 465 11.13 3.62 -13.56
N LEU A 466 12.13 3.28 -14.36
CA LEU A 466 11.96 2.62 -15.66
C LEU A 466 12.88 1.40 -15.72
N ALA A 467 12.32 0.25 -16.07
CA ALA A 467 13.02 -1.01 -16.29
C ALA A 467 13.43 -1.19 -17.76
N SER A 468 14.63 -1.72 -18.00
CA SER A 468 15.11 -2.06 -19.34
C SER A 468 15.81 -3.42 -19.41
N GLY A 469 15.89 -3.95 -20.63
CA GLY A 469 16.66 -5.13 -21.00
C GLY A 469 17.28 -5.01 -22.39
N GLY A 470 17.62 -6.14 -23.00
CA GLY A 470 18.37 -6.18 -24.27
C GLY A 470 19.89 -6.08 -24.08
N VAL A 471 20.32 -5.71 -22.88
CA VAL A 471 21.71 -5.48 -22.48
C VAL A 471 21.98 -6.14 -21.15
N ASP A 472 23.25 -6.45 -20.86
CA ASP A 472 23.67 -7.20 -19.67
C ASP A 472 24.57 -6.37 -18.74
N PRO A 473 24.17 -6.15 -17.47
CA PRO A 473 22.89 -6.52 -16.88
C PRO A 473 21.73 -5.65 -17.42
N GLY A 474 20.49 -6.11 -17.21
CA GLY A 474 19.32 -5.23 -17.39
C GLY A 474 19.44 -3.99 -16.50
N ARG A 475 18.88 -2.85 -16.90
CA ARG A 475 19.09 -1.58 -16.18
C ARG A 475 17.80 -1.04 -15.58
N VAL A 476 17.96 -0.16 -14.60
CA VAL A 476 16.88 0.64 -14.01
C VAL A 476 17.28 2.11 -14.11
N PHE A 477 16.40 2.91 -14.71
CA PHE A 477 16.48 4.35 -14.75
C PHE A 477 15.65 4.93 -13.62
N ARG A 478 16.10 6.04 -13.03
CA ARG A 478 15.41 6.72 -11.92
C ARG A 478 15.36 8.22 -12.15
N SER A 479 14.24 8.83 -11.78
CA SER A 479 14.06 10.28 -11.84
C SER A 479 13.26 10.79 -10.66
N ALA A 480 13.63 11.96 -10.14
CA ALA A 480 12.83 12.66 -9.12
C ALA A 480 11.61 13.39 -9.70
N GLY A 481 11.47 13.49 -11.03
CA GLY A 481 10.38 14.26 -11.63
C GLY A 481 10.05 13.89 -13.07
N GLY A 482 10.63 12.83 -13.63
CA GLY A 482 10.31 12.35 -14.98
C GLY A 482 11.09 13.03 -16.13
N HIS A 483 11.96 14.01 -15.84
CA HIS A 483 12.68 14.76 -16.89
C HIS A 483 14.21 14.58 -16.87
N ASN A 484 14.79 14.33 -15.69
CA ASN A 484 16.23 14.06 -15.54
C ASN A 484 16.40 12.65 -14.99
N TRP A 485 17.10 11.79 -15.73
CA TRP A 485 17.15 10.36 -15.45
C TRP A 485 18.58 9.91 -15.25
N ASP A 486 18.85 9.37 -14.07
CA ASP A 486 20.04 8.57 -13.81
C ASP A 486 19.77 7.12 -14.16
N VAL A 487 20.81 6.34 -14.42
CA VAL A 487 20.71 4.92 -14.72
C VAL A 487 21.70 4.10 -13.90
N SER A 488 21.25 2.93 -13.46
CA SER A 488 22.06 1.92 -12.77
C SER A 488 21.85 0.56 -13.42
N GLY A 489 22.90 -0.25 -13.50
CA GLY A 489 22.74 -1.68 -13.75
C GLY A 489 21.98 -2.33 -12.60
N SER A 490 21.05 -3.21 -12.91
CA SER A 490 20.46 -4.12 -11.92
C SER A 490 21.43 -5.28 -11.63
N ALA A 491 20.99 -6.23 -10.80
CA ALA A 491 21.66 -7.52 -10.66
C ALA A 491 20.93 -8.66 -11.41
N ILE A 492 20.04 -8.30 -12.34
CA ILE A 492 19.28 -9.22 -13.18
C ILE A 492 20.07 -9.47 -14.47
N ALA A 493 20.23 -10.74 -14.82
CA ALA A 493 20.91 -11.14 -16.05
C ALA A 493 20.21 -10.55 -17.27
N GLY A 494 21.00 -9.97 -18.15
CA GLY A 494 20.52 -9.38 -19.39
C GLY A 494 20.93 -10.16 -20.63
N GLY A 495 20.55 -9.63 -21.79
CA GLY A 495 20.77 -10.25 -23.10
C GLY A 495 19.68 -9.85 -24.08
N ALA A 496 19.77 -10.33 -25.33
CA ALA A 496 18.87 -9.89 -26.41
C ALA A 496 17.37 -10.10 -26.14
N SER A 497 17.02 -11.02 -25.25
CA SER A 497 15.65 -11.29 -24.79
C SER A 497 15.49 -11.22 -23.27
N ALA A 498 16.48 -10.64 -22.58
CA ALA A 498 16.59 -10.68 -21.13
C ALA A 498 16.84 -9.31 -20.52
N GLY A 499 16.45 -9.17 -19.26
CA GLY A 499 16.66 -7.95 -18.48
C GLY A 499 15.57 -7.75 -17.45
N VAL A 500 15.31 -6.49 -17.09
CA VAL A 500 14.31 -6.12 -16.09
C VAL A 500 12.97 -5.91 -16.78
N PHE A 501 11.95 -6.64 -16.37
CA PHE A 501 10.59 -6.56 -16.93
C PHE A 501 9.68 -5.67 -16.09
N SER A 502 9.91 -5.69 -14.78
CA SER A 502 9.11 -4.95 -13.82
C SER A 502 9.99 -4.38 -12.72
N VAL A 503 9.72 -3.13 -12.35
CA VAL A 503 10.37 -2.44 -11.23
C VAL A 503 9.30 -1.76 -10.39
N GLN A 504 9.34 -1.98 -9.08
CA GLN A 504 8.35 -1.44 -8.15
C GLN A 504 9.01 -0.99 -6.84
N PHE A 505 8.60 0.17 -6.35
CA PHE A 505 9.05 0.74 -5.10
C PHE A 505 7.87 0.86 -4.14
N LYS A 506 8.07 0.48 -2.87
CA LYS A 506 7.04 0.66 -1.82
C LYS A 506 7.16 2.01 -1.11
N ASP A 507 8.33 2.62 -1.18
CA ASP A 507 8.69 3.90 -0.56
C ASP A 507 9.83 4.56 -1.35
N GLU A 508 10.36 5.67 -0.86
CA GLU A 508 11.41 6.43 -1.54
C GLU A 508 12.76 5.70 -1.67
N LEU A 509 12.99 4.61 -0.92
CA LEU A 509 14.27 3.90 -0.87
C LEU A 509 14.18 2.45 -1.37
N SER A 510 13.10 1.76 -1.03
CA SER A 510 13.00 0.31 -1.10
C SER A 510 12.35 -0.16 -2.40
N GLY A 511 13.17 -0.76 -3.27
CA GLY A 511 12.77 -1.23 -4.59
C GLY A 511 12.98 -2.72 -4.78
N ILE A 512 12.12 -3.35 -5.57
CA ILE A 512 12.32 -4.68 -6.13
C ILE A 512 12.24 -4.56 -7.65
N ALA A 513 13.13 -5.27 -8.33
CA ALA A 513 13.09 -5.50 -9.76
C ALA A 513 13.00 -7.01 -10.02
N VAL A 514 12.19 -7.40 -11.00
CA VAL A 514 12.10 -8.78 -11.49
C VAL A 514 12.19 -8.81 -13.01
N GLY A 515 12.62 -9.95 -13.53
CA GLY A 515 12.80 -10.16 -14.95
C GLY A 515 13.34 -11.55 -15.24
N GLY A 516 14.33 -11.62 -16.13
CA GLY A 516 14.91 -12.87 -16.63
C GLY A 516 14.93 -12.90 -18.15
N ASP A 517 14.93 -14.09 -18.75
CA ASP A 517 14.92 -14.27 -20.21
C ASP A 517 13.58 -14.87 -20.66
N PHE A 518 12.82 -14.15 -21.47
CA PHE A 518 11.52 -14.65 -21.94
C PHE A 518 11.64 -15.88 -22.86
N ASN A 519 12.80 -16.10 -23.50
CA ASN A 519 13.07 -17.31 -24.29
C ASN A 519 13.44 -18.52 -23.41
N VAL A 520 13.77 -18.29 -22.15
CA VAL A 520 14.11 -19.32 -21.16
C VAL A 520 13.19 -19.14 -19.95
N ALA A 521 11.89 -19.31 -20.16
CA ALA A 521 10.88 -18.89 -19.18
C ALA A 521 10.96 -19.56 -17.79
N ASN A 522 11.61 -20.73 -17.70
CA ASN A 522 11.85 -21.46 -16.46
C ASN A 522 13.27 -21.23 -15.89
N GLY A 523 14.07 -20.37 -16.53
CA GLY A 523 15.36 -19.93 -16.01
C GLY A 523 15.13 -19.10 -14.76
N SER A 524 15.79 -19.47 -13.67
CA SER A 524 15.57 -18.91 -12.33
C SER A 524 16.84 -18.38 -11.68
N ALA A 525 17.92 -18.19 -12.43
CA ALA A 525 19.14 -17.58 -11.91
C ALA A 525 19.18 -16.10 -12.30
N TYR A 526 19.46 -15.22 -11.35
CA TYR A 526 19.58 -13.77 -11.59
C TYR A 526 18.31 -13.17 -12.22
N THR A 527 17.13 -13.58 -11.75
CA THR A 527 15.83 -13.10 -12.25
C THR A 527 15.19 -12.04 -11.36
N SER A 528 15.83 -11.67 -10.25
CA SER A 528 15.35 -10.62 -9.36
C SER A 528 16.49 -9.93 -8.61
N SER A 529 16.26 -8.67 -8.26
CA SER A 529 17.17 -7.86 -7.45
C SER A 529 16.39 -6.87 -6.60
N TRP A 530 17.01 -6.37 -5.54
CA TRP A 530 16.40 -5.40 -4.61
C TRP A 530 17.34 -4.23 -4.35
N SER A 531 16.77 -3.10 -3.93
CA SER A 531 17.47 -1.85 -3.61
C SER A 531 16.91 -1.25 -2.32
N GLU A 532 17.78 -0.57 -1.56
CA GLU A 532 17.44 0.20 -0.35
C GLU A 532 17.97 1.63 -0.42
N ASP A 533 18.35 2.09 -1.61
CA ASP A 533 18.97 3.40 -1.85
C ASP A 533 18.33 4.13 -3.05
N ALA A 534 17.01 3.97 -3.20
CA ALA A 534 16.21 4.58 -4.27
C ALA A 534 16.62 4.13 -5.68
N GLY A 535 17.09 2.88 -5.80
CA GLY A 535 17.60 2.33 -7.05
C GLY A 535 18.94 2.92 -7.46
N ALA A 536 19.74 3.45 -6.52
CA ALA A 536 21.11 3.85 -6.81
C ALA A 536 22.01 2.64 -7.06
N THR A 537 21.81 1.58 -6.27
CA THR A 537 22.44 0.28 -6.42
C THR A 537 21.42 -0.85 -6.27
N TRP A 538 21.75 -2.01 -6.84
CA TRP A 538 20.90 -3.19 -6.85
C TRP A 538 21.68 -4.42 -6.43
N THR A 539 21.07 -5.22 -5.55
CA THR A 539 21.62 -6.47 -5.03
C THR A 539 20.80 -7.64 -5.55
N ALA A 540 21.44 -8.69 -6.06
CA ALA A 540 20.74 -9.91 -6.49
C ALA A 540 19.99 -10.54 -5.30
N SER A 541 18.85 -11.15 -5.59
CA SER A 541 18.19 -12.01 -4.60
C SER A 541 19.06 -13.21 -4.24
N GLU A 542 18.92 -13.70 -3.02
CA GLU A 542 19.59 -14.90 -2.51
C GLU A 542 18.86 -16.18 -2.96
N ALA A 543 17.53 -16.11 -3.03
CA ALA A 543 16.68 -17.11 -3.64
C ALA A 543 15.74 -16.43 -4.64
N PHE A 544 15.85 -16.82 -5.89
CA PHE A 544 15.13 -16.21 -7.00
C PHE A 544 13.72 -16.79 -7.19
N PRO A 545 12.83 -16.07 -7.89
CA PRO A 545 11.57 -16.62 -8.38
C PRO A 545 11.79 -17.89 -9.23
N GLY A 546 10.79 -18.78 -9.26
CA GLY A 546 10.83 -20.07 -9.97
C GLY A 546 10.90 -20.00 -11.51
N GLY A 547 11.22 -18.85 -12.08
CA GLY A 547 11.31 -18.57 -13.51
C GLY A 547 11.41 -17.06 -13.74
N TYR A 548 11.33 -16.62 -15.00
CA TYR A 548 11.21 -15.19 -15.26
C TYR A 548 9.84 -14.68 -14.78
N ARG A 549 9.80 -13.44 -14.29
CA ARG A 549 8.56 -12.79 -13.86
C ARG A 549 8.37 -11.50 -14.66
N SER A 550 7.17 -11.37 -15.21
CA SER A 550 6.77 -10.24 -16.05
C SER A 550 6.12 -9.13 -15.23
N GLY A 551 5.46 -9.46 -14.13
CA GLY A 551 4.77 -8.51 -13.26
C GLY A 551 5.19 -8.66 -11.80
N LEU A 552 5.16 -7.55 -11.09
CA LEU A 552 5.49 -7.44 -9.67
C LEU A 552 4.56 -6.41 -9.02
N SER A 553 4.13 -6.69 -7.80
CA SER A 553 3.43 -5.70 -6.99
C SER A 553 3.76 -5.90 -5.51
N TRP A 554 4.07 -4.81 -4.83
CA TRP A 554 4.11 -4.78 -3.36
C TRP A 554 2.71 -4.97 -2.81
N ALA A 555 2.56 -5.70 -1.71
CA ALA A 555 1.27 -5.83 -1.03
C ALA A 555 1.09 -4.69 -0.01
N PRO A 556 0.27 -3.66 -0.30
CA PRO A 556 0.16 -2.50 0.58
C PRO A 556 -0.38 -2.91 1.96
N GLY A 557 0.23 -2.35 3.00
CA GLY A 557 -0.08 -2.69 4.40
C GLY A 557 0.61 -3.95 4.94
N LEU A 558 1.38 -4.68 4.11
CA LEU A 558 2.22 -5.80 4.56
C LEU A 558 3.71 -5.45 4.44
N CYS A 559 4.44 -5.61 5.54
CA CYS A 559 5.87 -5.30 5.57
C CYS A 559 6.65 -6.28 4.69
N ASN A 560 7.37 -5.74 3.70
CA ASN A 560 8.31 -6.50 2.87
C ASN A 560 7.67 -7.66 2.06
N VAL A 561 6.34 -7.63 1.90
CA VAL A 561 5.62 -8.62 1.10
C VAL A 561 5.39 -8.09 -0.30
N ALA A 562 5.82 -8.85 -1.30
CA ALA A 562 5.49 -8.60 -2.70
C ALA A 562 5.15 -9.91 -3.41
N VAL A 563 4.33 -9.80 -4.44
CA VAL A 563 3.94 -10.91 -5.30
C VAL A 563 4.51 -10.64 -6.69
N ALA A 564 5.16 -11.65 -7.27
CA ALA A 564 5.64 -11.62 -8.64
C ALA A 564 4.95 -12.71 -9.44
N VAL A 565 4.58 -12.42 -10.68
CA VAL A 565 3.92 -13.36 -11.58
C VAL A 565 4.62 -13.42 -12.93
N GLY A 566 4.50 -14.57 -13.59
CA GLY A 566 4.95 -14.77 -14.96
C GLY A 566 4.33 -16.03 -15.56
N PRO A 567 4.62 -16.33 -16.83
CA PRO A 567 4.00 -17.46 -17.52
C PRO A 567 4.26 -18.84 -16.89
N SER A 568 5.33 -18.96 -16.09
CA SER A 568 5.69 -20.20 -15.41
C SER A 568 5.23 -20.28 -13.95
N GLY A 569 4.60 -19.24 -13.40
CA GLY A 569 4.05 -19.29 -12.05
C GLY A 569 4.00 -17.97 -11.31
N SER A 570 3.70 -18.06 -10.01
CA SER A 570 3.65 -16.95 -9.07
C SER A 570 4.52 -17.24 -7.85
N ASP A 571 5.23 -16.20 -7.41
CA ASP A 571 6.11 -16.25 -6.24
C ASP A 571 5.74 -15.12 -5.29
N VAL A 572 5.99 -15.37 -4.01
CA VAL A 572 5.86 -14.39 -2.94
C VAL A 572 7.21 -14.20 -2.28
N THR A 573 7.54 -12.95 -1.97
CA THR A 573 8.60 -12.61 -1.02
C THR A 573 7.96 -12.07 0.25
N VAL A 574 8.61 -12.27 1.39
CA VAL A 574 8.23 -11.70 2.69
C VAL A 574 9.40 -10.93 3.34
N ASP A 575 10.49 -10.74 2.60
CA ASP A 575 11.74 -10.14 3.07
C ASP A 575 12.28 -9.05 2.10
N GLY A 576 11.39 -8.52 1.26
CA GLY A 576 11.68 -7.38 0.39
C GLY A 576 12.43 -7.79 -0.87
N GLY A 577 12.16 -8.98 -1.38
CA GLY A 577 12.74 -9.51 -2.61
C GLY A 577 14.09 -10.16 -2.42
N ARG A 578 14.56 -10.40 -1.19
CA ARG A 578 15.81 -11.13 -0.91
C ARG A 578 15.65 -12.61 -1.17
N THR A 579 14.54 -13.19 -0.72
CA THR A 579 14.16 -14.56 -1.03
C THR A 579 12.73 -14.65 -1.57
N TRP A 580 12.53 -15.59 -2.49
CA TRP A 580 11.25 -15.84 -3.15
C TRP A 580 10.82 -17.28 -2.96
N LYS A 581 9.51 -17.47 -2.82
CA LYS A 581 8.88 -18.79 -2.71
C LYS A 581 7.73 -18.90 -3.71
N THR A 582 7.83 -19.90 -4.59
CA THR A 582 6.74 -20.25 -5.51
C THR A 582 5.54 -20.80 -4.74
N PHE A 583 4.35 -20.29 -5.06
CA PHE A 583 3.09 -20.79 -4.48
C PHE A 583 2.07 -21.26 -5.52
N ASP A 584 2.23 -20.85 -6.78
CA ASP A 584 1.37 -21.26 -7.89
C ASP A 584 2.20 -21.44 -9.16
N THR A 585 1.78 -22.35 -10.05
CA THR A 585 2.44 -22.61 -11.34
C THR A 585 1.56 -22.24 -12.53
N GLY A 586 0.47 -21.51 -12.29
CA GLY A 586 -0.41 -20.97 -13.31
C GLY A 586 0.20 -19.76 -14.00
N SER A 587 -0.06 -19.64 -15.30
CA SER A 587 0.41 -18.54 -16.14
C SER A 587 -0.38 -17.27 -15.86
N PHE A 588 0.32 -16.24 -15.41
CA PHE A 588 -0.16 -14.85 -15.37
C PHE A 588 0.92 -13.94 -15.99
N ASP A 589 0.50 -12.81 -16.55
CA ASP A 589 1.40 -11.81 -17.11
C ASP A 589 1.55 -10.60 -16.17
N SER A 590 0.46 -10.20 -15.48
CA SER A 590 0.39 -8.98 -14.67
C SER A 590 -0.19 -9.25 -13.30
N VAL A 591 0.23 -8.47 -12.30
CA VAL A 591 -0.26 -8.53 -10.93
C VAL A 591 -0.29 -7.14 -10.32
N GLU A 592 -1.35 -6.85 -9.57
CA GLU A 592 -1.44 -5.63 -8.78
C GLU A 592 -2.13 -5.92 -7.45
N CYS A 593 -1.54 -5.46 -6.35
CA CYS A 593 -2.05 -5.64 -5.00
C CYS A 593 -2.63 -4.33 -4.45
N LEU A 594 -3.80 -4.44 -3.82
CA LEU A 594 -4.52 -3.35 -3.20
C LEU A 594 -4.36 -3.34 -1.69
N SER A 595 -4.61 -2.18 -1.10
CA SER A 595 -4.84 -2.07 0.35
C SER A 595 -5.98 -3.01 0.76
N GLY A 596 -5.79 -3.79 1.84
CA GLY A 596 -6.74 -4.85 2.23
C GLY A 596 -6.27 -6.28 1.95
N ARG A 597 -4.99 -6.45 1.58
CA ARG A 597 -4.34 -7.76 1.37
C ARG A 597 -4.95 -8.59 0.23
N ILE A 598 -5.44 -7.92 -0.81
CA ILE A 598 -5.98 -8.54 -2.01
C ILE A 598 -5.08 -8.20 -3.19
N CYS A 599 -4.73 -9.19 -4.00
CA CYS A 599 -4.07 -8.97 -5.28
C CYS A 599 -4.94 -9.50 -6.41
N TRP A 600 -4.92 -8.80 -7.53
CA TRP A 600 -5.46 -9.27 -8.79
C TRP A 600 -4.30 -9.69 -9.70
N ALA A 601 -4.56 -10.65 -10.58
CA ALA A 601 -3.64 -11.03 -11.64
C ALA A 601 -4.38 -11.30 -12.95
N SER A 602 -3.75 -11.03 -14.09
CA SER A 602 -4.28 -11.28 -15.43
C SER A 602 -3.24 -11.98 -16.30
N GLY A 603 -3.68 -12.75 -17.30
CA GLY A 603 -2.74 -13.37 -18.24
C GLY A 603 -3.37 -14.10 -19.42
N SER A 604 -2.68 -15.13 -19.88
CA SER A 604 -3.03 -15.91 -21.08
C SER A 604 -4.44 -16.53 -21.03
N SER A 605 -5.07 -16.65 -22.21
CA SER A 605 -6.34 -17.36 -22.40
C SER A 605 -7.49 -16.86 -21.52
N GLY A 606 -7.58 -15.55 -21.33
CA GLY A 606 -8.63 -14.87 -20.58
C GLY A 606 -8.53 -15.07 -19.08
N ARG A 607 -7.39 -15.56 -18.57
CA ARG A 607 -7.23 -15.87 -17.15
C ARG A 607 -7.14 -14.59 -16.35
N VAL A 608 -8.02 -14.47 -15.35
CA VAL A 608 -7.96 -13.45 -14.30
C VAL A 608 -8.07 -14.18 -12.97
N GLY A 609 -7.36 -13.71 -11.95
CA GLY A 609 -7.41 -14.30 -10.62
C GLY A 609 -7.32 -13.28 -9.50
N LYS A 610 -7.80 -13.69 -8.32
CA LYS A 610 -7.65 -12.98 -7.06
C LYS A 610 -6.87 -13.81 -6.05
N LEU A 611 -6.06 -13.13 -5.26
CA LEU A 611 -5.29 -13.71 -4.17
C LEU A 611 -5.58 -12.93 -2.89
N TRP A 612 -5.88 -13.64 -1.81
CA TRP A 612 -5.94 -13.07 -0.47
C TRP A 612 -4.68 -13.44 0.30
N LEU A 613 -3.92 -12.44 0.69
CA LEU A 613 -2.74 -12.57 1.54
C LEU A 613 -3.24 -12.58 3.00
N LYS A 614 -3.51 -13.77 3.55
CA LYS A 614 -4.06 -13.92 4.90
C LYS A 614 -3.02 -13.69 5.98
#